data_AF-A0A645HDI7-F1
#
_entry.id   AF-A0A645HDI7-F1
#
_cell.length_a   1.000
_cell.length_b   1.000
_cell.length_c   1.000
_cell.angle_alpha   90.00
_cell.angle_beta   90.00
_cell.angle_gamma   90.00
#
_symmetry.space_group_name_H-M   'P 1'
#
loop_
_entity.id
_entity.type
_entity.pdbx_description
1 polymer ?
#
loop_
_entity_poly.entity_id
_entity_poly.type
_entity_poly.pdbx_seq_one_letter_code
_entity_poly.pdbx_strand_id
1 'polypeptide(L)'
;MYGGIRAIRALAAPFSGTKFVPTGGIDARNLAEYLVPDVLAVGGGWLCERSALVKGDFEGITDACAESMRIVAAISGCCHD
;
A
#
# COMPACT_ATOMS: atom_id res chain seq x y z
N MET A 1 10.40 -16.96 -1.92
CA MET A 1 9.65 -15.98 -2.75
C MET A 1 10.44 -14.69 -2.78
N TYR A 2 10.80 -14.19 -3.97
CA TYR A 2 11.41 -12.87 -4.15
C TYR A 2 10.27 -11.83 -4.12
N GLY A 3 10.34 -10.82 -3.25
CA GLY A 3 9.27 -9.81 -3.16
C GLY A 3 9.37 -8.89 -1.94
N GLY A 4 8.38 -8.02 -1.80
CA GLY A 4 8.26 -7.06 -0.70
C GLY A 4 9.29 -5.92 -0.75
N ILE A 5 9.35 -5.13 0.33
CA ILE A 5 10.17 -3.92 0.41
C ILE A 5 11.66 -4.16 0.13
N ARG A 6 12.19 -5.34 0.49
CA ARG A 6 13.58 -5.73 0.21
C ARG A 6 13.86 -5.84 -1.29
N ALA A 7 12.93 -6.41 -2.05
CA ALA A 7 13.06 -6.52 -3.50
C ALA A 7 12.98 -5.12 -4.15
N ILE A 8 12.07 -4.26 -3.68
CA ILE A 8 11.95 -2.88 -4.16
C ILE A 8 13.27 -2.13 -3.93
N ARG A 9 13.85 -2.21 -2.74
CA ARG A 9 15.14 -1.57 -2.43
C ARG A 9 16.30 -2.09 -3.29
N ALA A 10 16.31 -3.39 -3.56
CA ALA A 10 17.33 -3.99 -4.44
C ALA A 10 17.18 -3.54 -5.90
N LEU A 11 15.94 -3.38 -6.38
CA LEU A 11 15.64 -2.90 -7.74
C LEU A 11 15.81 -1.39 -7.88
N ALA A 12 15.58 -0.60 -6.83
CA ALA A 12 15.77 0.84 -6.86
C ALA A 12 17.24 1.23 -7.14
N ALA A 13 18.21 0.40 -6.76
CA ALA A 13 19.63 0.66 -6.99
C ALA A 13 20.02 0.72 -8.48
N PRO A 14 19.72 -0.27 -9.34
CA PRO A 14 19.99 -0.18 -10.79
C PRO A 14 18.95 0.64 -11.56
N PHE A 15 17.73 0.81 -11.05
CA PHE A 15 16.64 1.53 -11.74
C PHE A 15 16.39 2.92 -11.14
N SER A 16 17.46 3.72 -11.01
CA SER A 16 17.39 5.07 -10.48
C SER A 16 16.35 5.93 -11.22
N GLY A 17 15.46 6.59 -10.48
CA GLY A 17 14.39 7.43 -11.04
C GLY A 17 13.10 6.69 -11.40
N THR A 18 13.08 5.35 -11.32
CA THR A 18 11.85 4.57 -11.48
C THR A 18 11.05 4.56 -10.18
N LYS A 19 9.73 4.66 -10.28
CA LYS A 19 8.81 4.45 -9.15
C LYS A 19 8.12 3.09 -9.28
N PHE A 20 7.87 2.45 -8.15
CA PHE A 20 7.26 1.13 -8.05
C PHE A 20 5.84 1.19 -7.49
N VAL A 21 5.01 0.20 -7.86
CA VAL A 21 3.65 0.00 -7.32
C VAL A 21 3.51 -1.45 -6.85
N PRO A 22 3.88 -1.78 -5.60
CA PRO A 22 3.74 -3.14 -5.09
C PRO A 22 2.28 -3.47 -4.77
N THR A 23 1.86 -4.69 -5.13
CA THR A 23 0.46 -5.12 -5.03
C THR A 23 0.20 -6.36 -4.15
N GLY A 24 1.26 -7.02 -3.66
CA GLY A 24 1.17 -8.35 -3.04
C GLY A 24 1.73 -8.38 -1.62
N GLY A 25 0.94 -8.92 -0.69
CA GLY A 25 1.35 -9.12 0.72
C GLY A 25 1.34 -7.85 1.57
N ILE A 26 0.58 -6.84 1.15
CA ILE A 26 0.41 -5.58 1.88
C ILE A 26 -0.91 -5.61 2.65
N ASP A 27 -0.92 -5.03 3.85
CA ASP A 27 -2.10 -4.78 4.69
C ASP A 27 -1.85 -3.57 5.62
N ALA A 28 -2.85 -3.19 6.43
CA ALA A 28 -2.75 -2.03 7.32
C ALA A 28 -1.54 -2.08 8.29
N ARG A 29 -1.06 -3.28 8.66
CA ARG A 29 0.03 -3.45 9.62
C ARG A 29 1.39 -3.15 9.01
N ASN A 30 1.55 -3.39 7.70
CA ASN A 30 2.83 -3.20 7.00
C ASN A 30 2.80 -2.09 5.93
N LEU A 31 1.64 -1.47 5.70
CA LEU A 31 1.45 -0.37 4.75
C LEU A 31 2.52 0.72 4.88
N ALA A 32 2.82 1.13 6.11
CA ALA A 32 3.82 2.15 6.42
C ALA A 32 5.22 1.82 5.88
N GLU A 33 5.59 0.54 5.84
CA GLU A 33 6.91 0.10 5.38
C GLU A 33 7.10 0.32 3.87
N TYR A 34 6.01 0.43 3.12
CA TYR A 34 6.02 0.62 1.68
C TYR A 34 5.94 2.10 1.26
N LEU A 35 5.66 3.03 2.17
CA LEU A 35 5.61 4.48 1.89
C LEU A 35 7.01 5.09 1.82
N VAL A 36 7.86 4.56 0.94
CA VAL A 36 9.23 5.00 0.71
C VAL A 36 9.31 5.81 -0.59
N PRO A 37 10.33 6.66 -0.79
CA PRO A 37 10.41 7.54 -1.95
C PRO A 37 10.31 6.82 -3.31
N ASP A 38 10.83 5.60 -3.42
CA ASP A 38 10.80 4.83 -4.67
C ASP A 38 9.45 4.17 -4.95
N VAL A 39 8.47 4.28 -4.05
CA VAL A 39 7.12 3.74 -4.23
C VAL A 39 6.14 4.88 -4.49
N LEU A 40 5.43 4.81 -5.63
CA LEU A 40 4.43 5.81 -6.00
C LEU A 40 3.09 5.57 -5.32
N ALA A 41 2.69 4.30 -5.26
CA ALA A 41 1.41 3.86 -4.71
C ALA A 41 1.53 2.41 -4.26
N VAL A 42 0.62 1.96 -3.42
CA VAL A 42 0.49 0.54 -3.06
C VAL A 42 -0.91 0.06 -3.42
N GLY A 43 -1.04 -1.24 -3.69
CA GLY A 43 -2.34 -1.86 -3.89
C GLY A 43 -2.41 -3.23 -3.28
N GLY A 44 -3.60 -3.78 -3.14
CA GLY A 44 -3.78 -5.16 -2.71
C GLY A 44 -5.19 -5.45 -2.22
N GLY A 45 -5.42 -6.71 -1.89
CA GLY A 45 -6.75 -7.22 -1.58
C GLY A 45 -7.31 -6.80 -0.22
N TRP A 46 -6.48 -6.30 0.72
CA TRP A 46 -6.95 -5.95 2.07
C TRP A 46 -7.96 -4.81 2.07
N LEU A 47 -7.91 -3.91 1.08
CA LEU A 47 -8.89 -2.84 0.91
C LEU A 47 -10.26 -3.36 0.49
N CYS A 48 -10.27 -4.45 -0.28
CA CYS A 48 -11.45 -4.98 -0.94
C CYS A 48 -11.39 -6.50 -0.93
N GLU A 49 -11.58 -7.09 0.26
CA GLU A 49 -11.54 -8.54 0.39
C GLU A 49 -12.68 -9.17 -0.42
N ARG A 50 -12.38 -10.28 -1.11
CA ARG A 50 -13.39 -11.05 -1.85
C ARG A 50 -14.55 -11.47 -0.95
N SER A 51 -14.28 -11.77 0.32
CA SER A 51 -15.27 -12.14 1.33
C SER A 51 -16.28 -11.00 1.56
N ALA A 52 -15.79 -9.77 1.73
CA ALA A 52 -16.60 -8.56 1.92
C ALA A 52 -17.42 -8.25 0.66
N LEU A 53 -16.79 -8.32 -0.52
CA LEU A 53 -17.48 -8.14 -1.80
C LEU A 53 -18.63 -9.13 -2.00
N VAL A 54 -18.40 -10.43 -1.76
CA VAL A 54 -19.42 -11.48 -1.91
C VAL A 54 -20.58 -11.28 -0.93
N LYS A 55 -20.31 -10.73 0.26
CA LYS A 55 -21.32 -10.42 1.27
C LYS A 55 -22.03 -9.08 1.04
N GLY A 56 -21.57 -8.26 0.09
CA GLY A 56 -22.05 -6.89 -0.09
C GLY A 56 -21.66 -5.95 1.05
N ASP A 57 -20.60 -6.25 1.79
CA ASP A 57 -20.11 -5.48 2.93
C ASP A 57 -19.28 -4.26 2.46
N PHE A 58 -19.99 -3.29 1.87
CA PHE A 58 -19.37 -2.06 1.39
C PHE A 58 -18.98 -1.11 2.53
N GLU A 59 -19.59 -1.26 3.71
CA GLU A 59 -19.22 -0.51 4.91
C GLU A 59 -17.85 -0.97 5.40
N GLY A 60 -17.61 -2.28 5.53
CA GLY A 60 -16.30 -2.81 5.89
C GLY A 60 -15.19 -2.46 4.88
N ILE A 61 -15.50 -2.44 3.58
CA ILE A 61 -14.57 -1.97 2.54
C ILE A 61 -14.24 -0.48 2.73
N THR A 62 -15.25 0.32 3.05
CA THR A 62 -15.09 1.76 3.31
C THR A 62 -14.21 2.00 4.54
N ASP A 63 -14.44 1.25 5.62
CA ASP A 63 -13.65 1.33 6.84
C ASP A 63 -12.19 0.94 6.61
N ALA A 64 -11.94 -0.14 5.86
CA ALA A 64 -10.58 -0.57 5.49
C ALA A 64 -9.85 0.51 4.66
N CYS A 65 -10.55 1.16 3.73
CA CYS A 65 -10.02 2.29 2.97
C CYS A 65 -9.71 3.47 3.89
N ALA A 66 -10.64 3.83 4.78
CA ALA A 66 -10.47 4.95 5.70
C ALA A 66 -9.31 4.73 6.68
N GLU A 67 -9.16 3.52 7.23
CA GLU A 67 -8.02 3.14 8.07
C GLU A 67 -6.70 3.28 7.33
N SER A 68 -6.63 2.74 6.11
CA SER A 68 -5.42 2.84 5.28
C SER A 68 -5.05 4.29 4.98
N MET A 69 -6.05 5.15 4.70
CA MET A 69 -5.81 6.57 4.46
C MET A 69 -5.36 7.32 5.71
N ARG A 70 -5.83 6.95 6.92
CA ARG A 70 -5.31 7.52 8.17
C ARG A 70 -3.83 7.20 8.36
N ILE A 71 -3.41 5.98 8.03
CA ILE A 71 -2.00 5.57 8.09
C ILE A 71 -1.17 6.39 7.10
N VAL A 72 -1.63 6.52 5.85
CA VAL A 72 -0.96 7.34 4.83
C VAL A 72 -0.83 8.79 5.30
N ALA A 73 -1.93 9.40 5.77
CA ALA A 73 -1.93 10.78 6.25
C ALA A 73 -0.99 11.01 7.44
N ALA A 74 -0.89 10.05 8.36
CA ALA A 74 0.01 10.15 9.50
C ALA A 74 1.49 10.13 9.10
N ILE A 75 1.83 9.53 7.96
CA ILE A 75 3.21 9.34 7.50
C ILE A 75 3.61 10.41 6.49
N SER A 76 2.70 10.82 5.60
CA SER A 76 3.01 11.74 4.51
C SER A 76 3.21 13.19 4.95
N GLY A 77 2.87 13.56 6.19
CA GLY A 77 2.81 14.95 6.62
C GLY A 77 1.72 15.71 5.86
N CYS A 78 1.08 16.70 6.48
CA CYS A 78 0.17 17.59 5.75
C CYS A 78 0.87 18.12 4.48
N CYS A 79 0.11 18.09 3.37
CA CYS A 79 0.46 18.60 2.04
C CYS A 79 1.27 17.64 1.16
N HIS A 80 0.56 16.82 0.37
CA HIS A 80 0.99 16.58 -1.01
C HIS A 80 0.70 17.90 -1.75
N ASP A 81 1.72 18.45 -2.40
CA ASP A 81 1.72 19.76 -3.08
C ASP A 81 0.52 19.99 -4.02
#